data_AF-A0A951CJS3-F1
#
_entry.id   AF-A0A951CJS3-F1
#
_cell.length_a   1.000
_cell.length_b   1.000
_cell.length_c   1.000
_cell.angle_alpha   90.00
_cell.angle_beta   90.00
_cell.angle_gamma   90.00
#
_symmetry.space_group_name_H-M   'P 1'
#
loop_
_entity.id
_entity.type
_entity.pdbx_description
1 polymer ?
#
loop_
_entity_poly.entity_id
_entity_poly.type
_entity_poly.pdbx_seq_one_letter_code
_entity_poly.pdbx_strand_id
1 'polypeptide(L)'
;MILLAAATAAALLSRMQAVNADVHSLSAQLNAHVVMRSFPFLSADLTGTYYYKEPDKTKVVFTGGVPLVAQQFDRLYAHIESPSQWQQLNTVTLLSDDGKIAHLKLVPRKHGNVDSIDATVDDKSATVSSMRWNYANGGYAEMTNHYATVDGRPLVVSQTGHVQEPGYTGDITSSLEHYKINPALSDSLFEDQ
;
A
#
# COMPACT_ATOMS: atom_id res chain seq x y z
N MET A 1 29.30 15.98 3.36
CA MET A 1 28.09 15.36 3.96
C MET A 1 27.04 14.94 2.93
N ILE A 2 26.78 15.72 1.87
CA ILE A 2 25.73 15.42 0.86
C ILE A 2 25.92 14.07 0.13
N LEU A 3 27.16 13.67 -0.17
CA LEU A 3 27.43 12.38 -0.84
C LEU A 3 27.11 11.15 0.02
N LEU A 4 27.18 11.24 1.36
CA LEU A 4 26.87 10.10 2.24
C LEU A 4 25.37 9.82 2.26
N ALA A 5 24.54 10.88 2.38
CA ALA A 5 23.08 10.76 2.44
C ALA A 5 22.46 10.27 1.11
N ALA A 6 23.05 10.64 -0.03
CA ALA A 6 22.62 10.13 -1.33
C ALA A 6 22.94 8.63 -1.50
N ALA A 7 24.11 8.19 -1.01
CA ALA A 7 24.51 6.79 -1.05
C ALA A 7 23.66 5.90 -0.13
N THR A 8 23.28 6.40 1.06
CA THR A 8 22.38 5.66 1.97
C THR A 8 20.97 5.53 1.41
N ALA A 9 20.42 6.59 0.81
CA ALA A 9 19.10 6.55 0.17
C ALA A 9 19.04 5.55 -0.99
N ALA A 10 20.05 5.55 -1.87
CA ALA A 10 20.11 4.61 -2.99
C ALA A 10 20.26 3.15 -2.51
N ALA A 11 21.08 2.92 -1.48
CA ALA A 11 21.24 1.59 -0.89
C ALA A 11 19.95 1.09 -0.24
N LEU A 12 19.25 1.94 0.51
CA LEU A 12 17.96 1.60 1.11
C LEU A 12 16.93 1.21 0.05
N LEU A 13 16.73 2.06 -0.97
CA LEU A 13 15.79 1.79 -2.05
C LEU A 13 16.12 0.48 -2.78
N SER A 14 17.40 0.20 -3.04
CA SER A 14 17.81 -1.08 -3.64
C SER A 14 17.45 -2.28 -2.77
N ARG A 15 17.58 -2.19 -1.45
CA ARG A 15 17.13 -3.28 -0.54
C ARG A 15 15.62 -3.42 -0.54
N MET A 16 14.87 -2.31 -0.54
CA MET A 16 13.40 -2.33 -0.59
C MET A 16 12.89 -3.05 -1.84
N GLN A 17 13.53 -2.81 -2.99
CA GLN A 17 13.23 -3.50 -4.24
C GLN A 17 13.55 -4.99 -4.21
N ALA A 18 14.51 -5.41 -3.36
CA ALA A 18 14.95 -6.78 -3.26
C ALA A 18 14.13 -7.66 -2.28
N VAL A 19 13.33 -7.06 -1.38
CA VAL A 19 12.65 -7.76 -0.27
C VAL A 19 11.82 -8.97 -0.74
N ASN A 20 11.15 -8.86 -1.88
CA ASN A 20 10.32 -9.92 -2.47
C ASN A 20 10.52 -9.98 -4.00
N ALA A 21 11.76 -9.84 -4.48
CA ALA A 21 12.06 -9.78 -5.92
C ALA A 21 11.74 -11.07 -6.70
N ASP A 22 11.48 -12.18 -6.00
CA ASP A 22 11.06 -13.46 -6.57
C ASP A 22 9.54 -13.68 -6.53
N VAL A 23 8.77 -12.71 -6.03
CA VAL A 23 7.30 -12.72 -6.00
C VAL A 23 6.78 -11.96 -7.22
N HIS A 24 6.50 -12.70 -8.29
CA HIS A 24 5.98 -12.17 -9.56
C HIS A 24 4.45 -12.11 -9.59
N SER A 25 3.79 -12.95 -8.79
CA SER A 25 2.35 -12.88 -8.56
C SER A 25 1.99 -13.37 -7.16
N LEU A 26 0.85 -12.93 -6.67
CA LEU A 26 0.36 -13.25 -5.33
C LEU A 26 -1.17 -13.29 -5.36
N SER A 27 -1.75 -14.21 -4.61
CA SER A 27 -3.16 -14.11 -4.22
C SER A 27 -3.32 -14.40 -2.74
N ALA A 28 -4.17 -13.65 -2.04
CA ALA A 28 -4.49 -13.86 -0.64
C ALA A 28 -5.97 -13.59 -0.37
N GLN A 29 -6.55 -14.32 0.57
CA GLN A 29 -7.85 -13.98 1.11
C GLN A 29 -7.73 -12.69 1.91
N LEU A 30 -8.60 -11.72 1.62
CA LEU A 30 -8.71 -10.45 2.32
C LEU A 30 -9.98 -10.45 3.17
N ASN A 31 -9.84 -10.16 4.46
CA ASN A 31 -10.97 -9.78 5.32
C ASN A 31 -10.75 -8.35 5.75
N ALA A 32 -11.70 -7.46 5.51
CA ALA A 32 -11.60 -6.04 5.84
C ALA A 32 -12.82 -5.58 6.63
N HIS A 33 -12.60 -4.82 7.69
CA HIS A 33 -13.64 -4.09 8.41
C HIS A 33 -13.48 -2.61 8.09
N VAL A 34 -14.54 -1.99 7.58
CA VAL A 34 -14.55 -0.58 7.18
C VAL A 34 -15.57 0.16 8.02
N VAL A 35 -15.16 1.31 8.58
CA VAL A 35 -16.02 2.20 9.36
C VAL A 35 -15.99 3.60 8.75
N MET A 36 -17.11 4.07 8.21
CA MET A 36 -17.31 5.46 7.82
C MET A 36 -17.86 6.28 8.98
N ARG A 37 -17.13 7.33 9.33
CA ARG A 37 -17.46 8.29 10.38
C ARG A 37 -18.18 9.53 9.87
N SER A 38 -18.22 9.73 8.55
CA SER A 38 -19.02 10.76 7.88
C SER A 38 -20.39 10.21 7.46
N PHE A 39 -21.41 11.07 7.38
CA PHE A 39 -22.76 10.65 6.95
C PHE A 39 -22.79 10.24 5.46
N PRO A 40 -23.45 9.12 5.09
CA PRO A 40 -24.11 8.18 5.99
C PRO A 40 -23.11 7.34 6.79
N PHE A 41 -23.34 7.21 8.09
CA PHE A 41 -22.54 6.36 8.96
C PHE A 41 -22.71 4.90 8.52
N LEU A 42 -21.61 4.25 8.15
CA LEU A 42 -21.61 2.89 7.65
C LEU A 42 -20.52 2.11 8.38
N SER A 43 -20.82 0.87 8.72
CA SER A 43 -19.84 -0.11 9.19
C SER A 43 -20.14 -1.42 8.49
N ALA A 44 -19.13 -2.04 7.89
CA ALA A 44 -19.31 -3.27 7.15
C ALA A 44 -18.05 -4.13 7.21
N ASP A 45 -18.28 -5.44 7.25
CA ASP A 45 -17.27 -6.45 6.98
C ASP A 45 -17.31 -6.83 5.50
N LEU A 46 -16.14 -6.86 4.88
CA LEU A 46 -15.91 -7.21 3.50
C LEU A 46 -14.98 -8.43 3.45
N THR A 47 -15.31 -9.40 2.61
CA THR A 47 -14.43 -10.53 2.32
C THR A 47 -14.17 -10.57 0.83
N GLY A 48 -12.90 -10.75 0.46
CA GLY A 48 -12.47 -10.78 -0.92
C GLY A 48 -11.18 -11.53 -1.13
N THR A 49 -10.65 -11.43 -2.34
CA THR A 49 -9.32 -11.91 -2.68
C THR A 49 -8.49 -10.74 -3.20
N TYR A 50 -7.33 -10.52 -2.56
CA TYR A 50 -6.30 -9.62 -3.05
C TYR A 50 -5.44 -10.36 -4.08
N TYR A 51 -5.18 -9.71 -5.20
CA TYR A 51 -4.32 -10.19 -6.27
C TYR A 51 -3.22 -9.17 -6.55
N TYR A 52 -2.01 -9.66 -6.74
CA TYR A 52 -0.90 -8.89 -7.27
C TYR A 52 -0.24 -9.66 -8.42
N LYS A 53 0.20 -8.94 -9.45
CA LYS A 53 1.03 -9.45 -10.53
C LYS A 53 1.96 -8.35 -11.01
N GLU A 54 3.23 -8.69 -11.22
CA GLU A 54 4.20 -7.77 -11.81
C GLU A 54 3.75 -7.23 -13.18
N PRO A 55 4.19 -6.01 -13.57
CA PRO A 55 5.10 -5.14 -12.82
C PRO A 55 4.43 -4.33 -11.68
N ASP A 56 3.11 -4.12 -11.72
CA ASP A 56 2.38 -3.39 -10.67
C ASP A 56 0.86 -3.52 -10.81
N LYS A 57 0.37 -4.69 -11.22
CA LYS A 57 -1.07 -4.95 -11.33
C LYS A 57 -1.58 -5.42 -9.98
N THR A 58 -2.45 -4.65 -9.35
CA THR A 58 -3.16 -5.07 -8.14
C THR A 58 -4.66 -5.12 -8.43
N LYS A 59 -5.38 -6.00 -7.74
CA LYS A 59 -6.84 -6.02 -7.76
C LYS A 59 -7.38 -6.65 -6.48
N VAL A 60 -8.44 -6.07 -5.95
CA VAL A 60 -9.25 -6.73 -4.93
C VAL A 60 -10.56 -7.15 -5.57
N VAL A 61 -10.97 -8.39 -5.35
CA VAL A 61 -12.28 -8.89 -5.77
C VAL A 61 -13.07 -9.28 -4.53
N PHE A 62 -14.06 -8.46 -4.17
CA PHE A 62 -14.96 -8.76 -3.06
C PHE A 62 -15.98 -9.82 -3.45
N THR A 63 -16.11 -10.84 -2.61
CA THR A 63 -17.07 -11.94 -2.77
C THR A 63 -18.16 -11.92 -1.69
N GLY A 64 -17.99 -11.12 -0.64
CA GLY A 64 -18.98 -10.91 0.42
C GLY A 64 -18.89 -9.50 1.00
N GLY A 65 -20.06 -8.96 1.39
CA GLY A 65 -20.20 -7.60 1.93
C GLY A 65 -21.35 -6.82 1.27
N VAL A 66 -21.58 -5.59 1.73
CA VAL A 66 -22.61 -4.70 1.15
C VAL A 66 -22.07 -4.09 -0.15
N PRO A 67 -22.71 -4.31 -1.33
CA PRO A 67 -22.18 -3.87 -2.62
C PRO A 67 -21.85 -2.37 -2.69
N LEU A 68 -22.65 -1.53 -2.02
CA LEU A 68 -22.44 -0.08 -1.96
C LEU A 68 -21.15 0.29 -1.21
N VAL A 69 -20.80 -0.47 -0.16
CA VAL A 69 -19.59 -0.23 0.63
C VAL A 69 -18.36 -0.75 -0.09
N ALA A 70 -18.46 -1.90 -0.77
CA ALA A 70 -17.39 -2.43 -1.62
C ALA A 70 -17.02 -1.45 -2.75
N GLN A 71 -18.00 -0.84 -3.41
CA GLN A 71 -17.75 0.19 -4.45
C GLN A 71 -17.08 1.45 -3.91
N GLN A 72 -17.43 1.86 -2.69
CA GLN A 72 -16.74 2.97 -2.03
C GLN A 72 -15.32 2.56 -1.64
N PHE A 73 -15.14 1.32 -1.18
CA PHE A 73 -13.84 0.78 -0.84
C PHE A 73 -12.87 0.69 -2.02
N ASP A 74 -13.34 0.27 -3.20
CA ASP A 74 -12.50 0.24 -4.41
C ASP A 74 -11.96 1.64 -4.78
N ARG A 75 -12.66 2.71 -4.40
CA ARG A 75 -12.16 4.09 -4.58
C ARG A 75 -11.17 4.51 -3.48
N LEU A 76 -11.20 3.84 -2.34
CA LEU A 76 -10.43 4.18 -1.13
C LEU A 76 -9.16 3.35 -0.97
N TYR A 77 -9.13 2.14 -1.55
CA TYR A 77 -7.91 1.36 -1.60
C TYR A 77 -6.94 2.07 -2.53
N ALA A 78 -6.19 3.01 -1.95
CA ALA A 78 -5.10 3.68 -2.61
C ALA A 78 -4.21 2.60 -3.20
N HIS A 79 -4.08 2.59 -4.52
CA HIS A 79 -3.16 1.70 -5.21
C HIS A 79 -1.77 1.96 -4.62
N ILE A 80 -1.22 0.96 -3.96
CA ILE A 80 0.11 1.05 -3.35
C ILE A 80 1.09 0.52 -4.39
N GLU A 81 1.83 1.41 -5.03
CA GLU A 81 2.84 0.96 -5.98
C GLU A 81 3.99 0.26 -5.24
N SER A 82 4.53 -0.79 -5.85
CA SER A 82 5.73 -1.44 -5.35
C SER A 82 6.92 -0.46 -5.29
N PRO A 83 7.82 -0.58 -4.30
CA PRO A 83 9.07 0.20 -4.24
C PRO A 83 9.93 0.18 -5.53
N SER A 84 9.76 -0.84 -6.37
CA SER A 84 10.40 -0.94 -7.69
C SER A 84 9.94 0.13 -8.68
N GLN A 85 8.71 0.65 -8.53
CA GLN A 85 8.12 1.65 -9.41
C GLN A 85 8.27 3.09 -8.88
N TRP A 86 8.62 3.26 -7.60
CA TRP A 86 8.57 4.57 -6.94
C TRP A 86 9.40 5.64 -7.65
N GLN A 87 10.62 5.34 -8.08
CA GLN A 87 11.49 6.33 -8.74
C GLN A 87 11.01 6.70 -10.15
N GLN A 88 10.31 5.79 -10.81
CA GLN A 88 9.70 6.03 -12.13
C GLN A 88 8.48 6.95 -12.00
N LEU A 89 7.66 6.74 -10.97
CA LEU A 89 6.39 7.47 -10.78
C LEU A 89 6.54 8.74 -9.96
N ASN A 90 7.55 8.81 -9.09
CA ASN A 90 7.75 9.86 -8.11
C ASN A 90 9.20 10.38 -8.11
N THR A 91 9.37 11.61 -7.66
CA THR A 91 10.65 12.10 -7.12
C THR A 91 10.74 11.64 -5.67
N VAL A 92 11.72 10.77 -5.37
CA VAL A 92 11.90 10.17 -4.03
C VAL A 92 13.02 10.87 -3.30
N THR A 93 12.76 11.31 -2.07
CA THR A 93 13.72 12.01 -1.21
C THR A 93 13.80 11.31 0.15
N LEU A 94 15.00 10.99 0.62
CA LEU A 94 15.22 10.56 2.00
C LEU A 94 15.25 11.79 2.91
N LEU A 95 14.30 11.86 3.85
CA LEU A 95 14.18 12.97 4.80
C LEU A 95 15.09 12.74 6.02
N SER A 96 15.05 11.53 6.57
CA SER A 96 15.84 11.11 7.73
C SER A 96 16.01 9.60 7.76
N ASP A 97 17.06 9.16 8.44
CA ASP A 97 17.43 7.76 8.67
C ASP A 97 18.23 7.72 9.97
N ASP A 98 17.75 6.99 10.97
CA ASP A 98 18.41 6.81 12.27
C ASP A 98 19.10 5.43 12.43
N GLY A 99 19.16 4.65 11.34
CA GLY A 99 19.66 3.28 11.28
C GLY A 99 18.67 2.22 11.77
N LYS A 100 17.45 2.61 12.15
CA LYS A 100 16.33 1.72 12.47
C LYS A 100 15.11 2.04 11.62
N ILE A 101 14.82 3.33 11.46
CA ILE A 101 13.68 3.83 10.71
C ILE A 101 14.19 4.89 9.73
N ALA A 102 13.78 4.73 8.48
CA ALA A 102 13.97 5.72 7.43
C ALA A 102 12.63 6.35 7.04
N HIS A 103 12.65 7.67 6.84
CA HIS A 103 11.50 8.44 6.36
C HIS A 103 11.77 8.96 4.96
N LEU A 104 10.90 8.58 4.02
CA LEU A 104 10.96 8.96 2.62
C LEU A 104 9.80 9.89 2.28
N LYS A 105 10.05 10.88 1.44
CA LYS A 105 9.03 11.69 0.78
C LYS A 105 9.01 11.40 -0.70
N LEU A 106 7.86 11.02 -1.22
CA LEU A 106 7.61 10.79 -2.63
C LEU A 106 6.72 11.91 -3.15
N VAL A 107 7.14 12.56 -4.21
CA VAL A 107 6.34 13.59 -4.90
C VAL A 107 5.99 13.06 -6.29
N PRO A 108 4.71 12.86 -6.62
CA PRO A 108 4.29 12.37 -7.94
C PRO A 108 4.85 13.22 -9.07
N ARG A 109 5.40 12.57 -10.11
CA ARG A 109 5.91 13.26 -11.30
C ARG A 109 4.79 13.76 -12.20
N LYS A 110 3.63 13.09 -12.17
CA LYS A 110 2.42 13.50 -12.86
C LYS A 110 1.48 14.13 -11.84
N HIS A 111 0.90 15.27 -12.19
CA HIS A 111 -0.08 15.94 -11.35
C HIS A 111 -1.36 15.10 -11.24
N GLY A 112 -1.83 14.94 -10.00
CA GLY A 112 -3.06 14.26 -9.63
C GLY A 112 -3.65 14.91 -8.37
N ASN A 113 -4.47 14.18 -7.64
CA ASN A 113 -5.01 14.63 -6.34
C ASN A 113 -4.00 14.49 -5.19
N VAL A 114 -3.00 13.61 -5.33
CA VAL A 114 -1.92 13.40 -4.34
C VAL A 114 -0.82 14.45 -4.54
N ASP A 115 -0.56 15.24 -3.51
CA ASP A 115 0.55 16.22 -3.47
C ASP A 115 1.87 15.55 -3.08
N SER A 116 1.83 14.69 -2.06
CA SER A 116 3.00 13.93 -1.65
C SER A 116 2.63 12.71 -0.82
N ILE A 117 3.50 11.70 -0.86
CA ILE A 117 3.39 10.50 -0.03
C ILE A 117 4.56 10.48 0.94
N ASP A 118 4.27 10.35 2.23
CA ASP A 118 5.27 10.12 3.26
C ASP A 118 5.32 8.62 3.57
N ALA A 119 6.48 7.99 3.42
CA ALA A 119 6.67 6.56 3.68
C ALA A 119 7.65 6.35 4.83
N THR A 120 7.32 5.41 5.71
CA THR A 120 8.17 4.95 6.81
C THR A 120 8.65 3.55 6.50
N VAL A 121 9.96 3.33 6.60
CA VAL A 121 10.63 2.07 6.26
C VAL A 121 11.40 1.55 7.45
N ASP A 122 11.26 0.27 7.76
CA ASP A 122 12.11 -0.41 8.75
C ASP A 122 13.46 -0.76 8.12
N ASP A 123 14.56 -0.23 8.66
CA ASP A 123 15.88 -0.42 8.07
C ASP A 123 16.40 -1.85 8.21
N LYS A 124 15.89 -2.64 9.15
CA LYS A 124 16.36 -4.01 9.31
C LYS A 124 15.83 -4.91 8.19
N SER A 125 14.54 -4.80 7.89
CA SER A 125 13.82 -5.63 6.92
C SER A 125 13.68 -4.98 5.54
N ALA A 126 13.93 -3.67 5.44
CA ALA A 126 13.63 -2.85 4.27
C ALA A 126 12.15 -2.90 3.83
N THR A 127 11.24 -3.21 4.75
CA THR A 127 9.79 -3.23 4.51
C THR A 127 9.17 -1.87 4.79
N VAL A 128 8.13 -1.52 4.02
CA VAL A 128 7.38 -0.27 4.20
C VAL A 128 6.35 -0.49 5.31
N SER A 129 6.60 0.09 6.48
CA SER A 129 5.74 -0.06 7.67
C SER A 129 4.55 0.87 7.65
N SER A 130 4.66 2.05 7.03
CA SER A 130 3.53 2.98 6.89
C SER A 130 3.67 3.87 5.65
N MET A 131 2.53 4.27 5.09
CA MET A 131 2.43 5.27 4.04
C MET A 131 1.31 6.25 4.35
N ARG A 132 1.53 7.53 4.03
CA ARG A 132 0.53 8.59 4.11
C ARG A 132 0.46 9.36 2.81
N TRP A 133 -0.66 9.29 2.11
CA TRP A 133 -0.96 10.11 0.95
C TRP A 133 -1.56 11.43 1.43
N ASN A 134 -0.90 12.53 1.12
CA ASN A 134 -1.38 13.87 1.41
C ASN A 134 -1.99 14.46 0.13
N TYR A 135 -3.24 14.91 0.20
CA TYR A 135 -3.98 15.40 -0.95
C TYR A 135 -3.97 16.94 -1.04
N ALA A 136 -4.09 17.47 -2.25
CA ALA A 136 -4.11 18.93 -2.51
C ALA A 136 -5.24 19.68 -1.80
N ASN A 137 -6.32 18.97 -1.46
CA ASN A 137 -7.48 19.52 -0.76
C ASN A 137 -7.27 19.64 0.77
N GLY A 138 -6.08 19.30 1.29
CA GLY A 138 -5.76 19.30 2.72
C GLY A 138 -6.16 18.03 3.46
N GLY A 139 -6.80 17.08 2.78
CA GLY A 139 -7.08 15.74 3.29
C GLY A 139 -5.88 14.80 3.20
N TYR A 140 -6.01 13.62 3.79
CA TYR A 140 -5.01 12.57 3.72
C TYR A 140 -5.63 11.17 3.85
N ALA A 141 -4.89 10.18 3.36
CA ALA A 141 -5.07 8.78 3.70
C ALA A 141 -3.78 8.24 4.32
N GLU A 142 -3.87 7.37 5.31
CA GLU A 142 -2.74 6.68 5.90
C GLU A 142 -3.00 5.19 6.01
N MET A 143 -1.92 4.41 5.91
CA MET A 143 -1.90 2.97 6.02
C MET A 143 -0.72 2.56 6.90
N THR A 144 -0.92 1.59 7.78
CA THR A 144 0.12 0.88 8.51
C THR A 144 0.07 -0.59 8.13
N ASN A 145 1.23 -1.13 7.77
CA ASN A 145 1.39 -2.52 7.37
C ASN A 145 2.00 -3.33 8.51
N HIS A 146 1.41 -4.48 8.79
CA HIS A 146 1.97 -5.46 9.71
C HIS A 146 2.43 -6.68 8.92
N TYR A 147 3.71 -7.02 9.04
CA TYR A 147 4.33 -8.12 8.30
C TYR A 147 4.47 -9.37 9.18
N ALA A 148 4.38 -10.52 8.53
CA ALA A 148 4.85 -11.79 9.08
C ALA A 148 5.62 -12.57 8.01
N THR A 149 6.35 -13.60 8.45
CA THR A 149 7.02 -14.52 7.52
C THR A 149 6.02 -15.54 7.00
N VAL A 150 5.82 -15.56 5.68
CA VAL A 150 4.98 -16.51 4.95
C VAL A 150 5.84 -17.17 3.88
N ASP A 151 5.97 -18.50 3.93
CA ASP A 151 6.87 -19.26 3.05
C ASP A 151 8.30 -18.69 2.95
N GLY A 152 8.82 -18.20 4.08
CA GLY A 152 10.16 -17.61 4.17
C GLY A 152 10.28 -16.15 3.72
N ARG A 153 9.18 -15.49 3.34
CA ARG A 153 9.15 -14.10 2.85
C ARG A 153 8.38 -13.17 3.79
N PRO A 154 8.83 -11.93 4.01
CA PRO A 154 8.04 -10.95 4.73
C PRO A 154 6.87 -10.48 3.86
N LEU A 155 5.66 -10.88 4.23
CA LEU A 155 4.41 -10.46 3.58
C LEU A 155 3.50 -9.74 4.58
N VAL A 156 2.73 -8.78 4.09
CA VAL A 156 1.74 -8.05 4.89
C VAL A 156 0.65 -9.04 5.31
N VAL A 157 0.39 -9.21 6.60
CA VAL A 157 -0.67 -10.10 7.09
C VAL A 157 -1.85 -9.35 7.69
N SER A 158 -1.66 -8.07 8.01
CA SER A 158 -2.74 -7.17 8.35
C SER A 158 -2.38 -5.72 8.06
N GLN A 159 -3.41 -4.89 7.92
CA GLN A 159 -3.26 -3.47 7.73
C GLN A 159 -4.26 -2.71 8.60
N THR A 160 -3.88 -1.51 8.99
CA THR A 160 -4.81 -0.51 9.50
C THR A 160 -4.69 0.74 8.65
N GLY A 161 -5.80 1.42 8.42
CA GLY A 161 -5.80 2.64 7.63
C GLY A 161 -6.82 3.63 8.12
N HIS A 162 -6.58 4.89 7.80
CA HIS A 162 -7.44 6.01 8.13
C HIS A 162 -7.47 6.97 6.94
N VAL A 163 -8.66 7.48 6.63
CA VAL A 163 -8.86 8.49 5.61
C VAL A 163 -9.58 9.67 6.22
N GLN A 164 -9.06 10.86 5.98
CA GLN A 164 -9.68 12.12 6.33
C GLN A 164 -9.64 13.07 5.15
N GLU A 165 -10.78 13.31 4.53
CA GLU A 165 -10.96 14.27 3.45
C GLU A 165 -12.14 15.21 3.75
N PRO A 166 -12.24 16.37 3.07
CA PRO A 166 -13.40 17.23 3.19
C PRO A 166 -14.71 16.45 2.90
N GLY A 167 -15.56 16.32 3.93
CA GLY A 167 -16.84 15.61 3.84
C GLY A 167 -16.76 14.09 3.95
N TYR A 168 -15.58 13.52 4.18
CA TYR A 168 -15.38 12.08 4.25
C TYR A 168 -14.37 11.70 5.35
N THR A 169 -14.73 10.74 6.20
CA THR A 169 -13.79 10.19 7.19
C THR A 169 -14.07 8.71 7.38
N GLY A 170 -13.04 7.89 7.42
CA GLY A 170 -13.20 6.47 7.66
C GLY A 170 -11.95 5.78 8.14
N ASP A 171 -12.15 4.60 8.72
CA ASP A 171 -11.10 3.69 9.15
C ASP A 171 -11.25 2.35 8.45
N ILE A 172 -10.13 1.69 8.21
CA ILE A 172 -10.07 0.30 7.78
C ILE A 172 -9.16 -0.49 8.72
N THR A 173 -9.57 -1.72 9.03
CA THR A 173 -8.66 -2.78 9.45
C THR A 173 -8.81 -3.97 8.51
N SER A 174 -7.71 -4.65 8.17
CA SER A 174 -7.76 -5.82 7.31
C SER A 174 -6.79 -6.92 7.73
N SER A 175 -7.11 -8.17 7.38
CA SER A 175 -6.20 -9.32 7.42
C SER A 175 -6.02 -9.92 6.02
N LEU A 176 -4.80 -10.40 5.74
CA LEU A 176 -4.47 -11.16 4.54
C LEU A 176 -4.00 -12.56 4.93
N GLU A 177 -4.68 -13.57 4.40
CA GLU A 177 -4.53 -14.97 4.79
C GLU A 177 -4.49 -15.87 3.55
N HIS A 178 -4.14 -17.15 3.75
CA HIS A 178 -4.17 -18.18 2.68
C HIS A 178 -3.40 -17.79 1.41
N TYR A 179 -2.20 -17.24 1.61
CA TYR A 179 -1.31 -16.84 0.53
C TYR A 179 -1.03 -17.95 -0.46
N LYS A 180 -1.07 -17.60 -1.75
CA LYS A 180 -0.47 -18.37 -2.84
C LYS A 180 0.56 -17.48 -3.52
N ILE A 181 1.80 -17.93 -3.51
CA ILE A 181 2.93 -17.21 -4.11
C ILE A 181 3.19 -17.75 -5.52
N ASN A 182 3.38 -16.84 -6.46
CA ASN A 182 3.56 -17.11 -7.88
C ASN A 182 2.46 -17.99 -8.54
N PRO A 183 1.15 -17.81 -8.21
CA PRO A 183 0.10 -18.52 -8.93
C PRO A 183 0.01 -18.02 -10.39
N ALA A 184 -0.45 -18.89 -11.28
CA ALA A 184 -0.79 -18.49 -12.64
C ALA A 184 -2.03 -17.56 -12.61
N LEU A 185 -1.84 -16.27 -12.87
CA LEU A 185 -2.91 -15.26 -12.95
C LEU A 185 -3.05 -14.74 -14.39
N SER A 186 -4.27 -14.84 -14.94
CA SER A 186 -4.62 -14.26 -16.24
C SER A 186 -4.56 -12.74 -16.20
N ASP A 187 -4.13 -12.11 -17.30
CA ASP A 187 -4.15 -10.65 -17.41
C ASP A 187 -5.58 -10.09 -17.44
N SER A 188 -6.54 -10.86 -17.97
CA SER A 188 -7.97 -10.51 -17.96
C SER A 188 -8.54 -10.32 -16.54
N LEU A 189 -7.85 -10.84 -15.51
CA LEU A 189 -8.25 -10.59 -14.13
C LEU A 189 -8.12 -9.11 -13.78
N PHE A 190 -7.15 -8.40 -14.33
CA PHE A 190 -6.79 -7.01 -14.00
C PHE A 190 -7.40 -5.98 -14.95
N GLU A 191 -8.21 -6.42 -15.90
CA GLU A 191 -8.99 -5.52 -16.74
C GLU A 191 -10.20 -5.01 -15.93
N ASP A 192 -10.47 -3.71 -16.03
CA ASP A 192 -11.70 -3.11 -15.51
C ASP A 192 -12.88 -3.67 -16.29
N GLN A 193 -13.95 -4.07 -15.59
CA GLN A 193 -15.22 -4.48 -16.20
C GLN A 193 -16.04 -3.25 -16.60
#